data_AF-A0A8H7CQ23-F1
#
_entry.id   AF-A0A8H7CQ23-F1
#
_cell.length_a   1.000
_cell.length_b   1.000
_cell.length_c   1.000
_cell.angle_alpha   90.00
_cell.angle_beta   90.00
_cell.angle_gamma   90.00
#
_symmetry.space_group_name_H-M   'P 1'
#
loop_
_entity.id
_entity.type
_entity.pdbx_description
1 polymer ?
#
loop_
_entity_poly.entity_id
_entity_poly.type
_entity_poly.pdbx_seq_one_letter_code
_entity_poly.pdbx_strand_id
1 'polypeptide(L)'
;MSAKPHKPAGLPVRYELPSSLFMVMMTTVIEQIEEVSLVITNAAESFTKTKEAVTLSESLNAYADIVKCRGSLIVYNENNGIVKAFHNLAGVELVNVCGPNLLQLAPGGHLSRFIIYTDGTFGLPDEVFGTFDKMSTHKRDYLLSTSKISNPDVTYLVNSNEIQSVIRPAG
;
A
#
# COMPACT_ATOMS: atom_id res chain seq x y z
N MET A 1 8.11 38.56 24.25
CA MET A 1 8.43 38.06 22.90
C MET A 1 8.12 36.58 22.85
N SER A 2 7.05 36.25 22.13
CA SER A 2 6.41 34.93 22.09
C SER A 2 7.19 33.99 21.15
N ALA A 3 7.72 32.89 21.70
CA ALA A 3 8.34 31.83 20.92
C ALA A 3 7.26 31.10 20.11
N LYS A 4 7.38 31.11 18.79
CA LYS A 4 6.47 30.41 17.87
C LYS A 4 6.54 28.89 18.13
N PRO A 5 5.41 28.16 18.12
CA PRO A 5 5.42 26.71 18.25
C PRO A 5 6.07 26.08 17.01
N HIS A 6 7.08 25.26 17.24
CA HIS A 6 7.80 24.50 16.21
C HIS A 6 6.90 23.34 15.73
N LYS A 7 6.57 23.33 14.44
CA LYS A 7 5.75 22.33 13.75
C LYS A 7 6.48 20.96 13.76
N PRO A 8 5.90 19.86 14.27
CA PRO A 8 6.49 18.55 14.06
C PRO A 8 6.13 18.08 12.65
N ALA A 9 7.03 18.30 11.69
CA ALA A 9 6.99 17.62 10.40
C ALA A 9 7.58 16.22 10.60
N GLY A 10 6.71 15.24 10.84
CA GLY A 10 7.10 13.84 10.80
C GLY A 10 7.53 13.51 9.37
N LEU A 11 8.80 13.14 9.20
CA LEU A 11 9.27 12.48 7.97
C LEU A 11 8.49 11.16 7.80
N PRO A 12 8.14 10.77 6.56
CA PRO A 12 7.53 9.47 6.30
C PRO A 12 8.48 8.38 6.81
N VAL A 13 7.97 7.56 7.73
CA VAL A 13 8.73 6.48 8.36
C VAL A 13 8.75 5.34 7.35
N ARG A 14 9.94 4.92 6.91
CA ARG A 14 10.10 3.74 6.06
C ARG A 14 9.74 2.51 6.88
N TYR A 15 8.50 2.04 6.75
CA TYR A 15 8.08 0.75 7.28
C TYR A 15 8.55 -0.35 6.32
N GLU A 16 9.23 -1.38 6.84
CA GLU A 16 9.39 -2.62 6.09
C GLU A 16 7.98 -3.19 5.85
N LEU A 17 7.53 -3.18 4.60
CA LEU A 17 6.19 -3.65 4.24
C LEU A 17 6.09 -5.14 4.63
N PRO A 18 5.13 -5.55 5.48
CA PRO A 18 4.92 -6.96 5.79
C PRO A 18 4.62 -7.72 4.50
N SER A 19 5.03 -9.00 4.43
CA SER A 19 4.96 -9.79 3.19
C SER A 19 3.55 -9.92 2.62
N SER A 20 2.53 -9.85 3.48
CA SER A 20 1.11 -9.82 3.09
C SER A 20 0.74 -8.54 2.33
N LEU A 21 1.30 -7.40 2.74
CA LEU A 21 1.11 -6.10 2.11
C LEU A 21 1.88 -6.00 0.80
N PHE A 22 3.08 -6.60 0.74
CA PHE A 22 3.83 -6.75 -0.52
C PHE A 22 3.04 -7.54 -1.57
N MET A 23 2.28 -8.57 -1.16
CA MET A 23 1.44 -9.34 -2.08
C MET A 23 0.25 -8.54 -2.65
N VAL A 24 -0.23 -7.52 -1.94
CA VAL A 24 -1.29 -6.60 -2.40
C VAL A 24 -0.72 -5.44 -3.24
N MET A 25 0.57 -5.12 -3.08
CA MET A 25 1.26 -4.05 -3.78
C MET A 25 2.03 -4.55 -5.01
N MET A 26 1.33 -4.77 -6.12
CA MET A 26 1.97 -4.70 -7.44
C MET A 26 1.69 -3.33 -8.07
N THR A 27 2.75 -2.53 -7.95
CA THR A 27 3.17 -1.23 -8.47
C THR A 27 2.22 -0.41 -9.39
N THR A 28 2.01 0.85 -9.00
CA THR A 28 1.91 1.98 -9.95
C THR A 28 3.26 2.71 -9.90
N VAL A 29 3.88 3.03 -11.03
CA VAL A 29 5.04 3.95 -11.06
C VAL A 29 4.49 5.38 -10.95
N ILE A 30 4.83 6.08 -9.87
CA ILE A 30 4.43 7.47 -9.64
C ILE A 30 5.69 8.33 -9.81
N GLU A 31 5.64 9.29 -10.71
CA GLU A 31 6.81 10.05 -11.17
C GLU A 31 7.30 11.09 -10.13
N GLN A 32 6.51 11.40 -9.10
CA GLN A 32 6.79 12.46 -8.12
C GLN A 32 6.82 12.02 -6.64
N ILE A 33 6.61 10.73 -6.34
CA ILE A 33 6.59 10.21 -4.96
C ILE A 33 7.62 9.07 -4.85
N GLU A 34 8.50 9.13 -3.85
CA GLU A 34 9.61 8.19 -3.66
C GLU A 34 9.17 6.81 -3.13
N GLU A 35 7.90 6.66 -2.73
CA GLU A 35 7.34 5.43 -2.14
C GLU A 35 6.19 4.84 -2.97
N VAL A 36 6.21 3.51 -3.14
CA VAL A 36 5.27 2.74 -3.98
C VAL A 36 3.86 2.67 -3.38
N SER A 37 3.74 2.87 -2.06
CA SER A 37 2.48 3.07 -1.33
C SER A 37 2.70 4.13 -0.26
N LEU A 38 1.72 5.02 -0.08
CA LEU A 38 1.80 6.07 0.93
C LEU A 38 1.14 5.60 2.22
N VAL A 39 1.82 5.79 3.34
CA VAL A 39 1.25 5.56 4.67
C VAL A 39 0.91 6.91 5.31
N ILE A 40 -0.32 7.05 5.78
CA ILE A 40 -0.83 8.25 6.44
C ILE A 40 -1.11 7.98 7.92
N THR A 41 -0.94 9.02 8.73
CA THR A 41 -1.17 8.93 10.17
C THR A 41 -2.62 8.61 10.51
N ASN A 42 -2.84 7.85 11.60
CA ASN A 42 -4.18 7.49 12.11
C ASN A 42 -5.11 8.68 12.38
N ALA A 43 -4.56 9.88 12.59
CA ALA A 43 -5.34 11.10 12.69
C ALA A 43 -6.27 11.32 11.49
N ALA A 44 -5.88 10.83 10.30
CA ALA A 44 -6.68 10.93 9.08
C ALA A 44 -8.00 10.14 9.14
N GLU A 45 -8.10 9.11 10.00
CA GLU A 45 -9.34 8.33 10.15
C GLU A 45 -10.48 9.13 10.80
N SER A 46 -10.11 10.14 11.61
CA SER A 46 -11.05 11.01 12.33
C SER A 46 -11.53 12.23 11.55
N PHE A 47 -11.07 12.41 10.30
CA PHE A 47 -11.51 13.53 9.49
C PHE A 47 -12.98 13.40 9.14
N THR A 48 -13.72 14.49 9.33
CA THR A 48 -15.15 14.56 9.03
C THR A 48 -15.44 15.44 7.83
N LYS A 49 -14.53 16.35 7.49
CA LYS A 49 -14.70 17.34 6.43
C LYS A 49 -13.76 17.07 5.27
N THR A 50 -14.28 17.25 4.06
CA THR A 50 -13.54 17.10 2.80
C THR A 50 -12.38 18.10 2.67
N LYS A 51 -12.52 19.29 3.26
CA LYS A 51 -11.45 20.30 3.27
C LYS A 51 -10.19 19.80 3.97
N GLU A 52 -10.34 19.08 5.08
CA GLU A 52 -9.21 18.53 5.85
C GLU A 52 -8.47 17.47 5.01
N ALA A 53 -9.23 16.59 4.35
CA ALA A 53 -8.69 15.59 3.43
C ALA A 53 -7.91 16.22 2.26
N VAL A 54 -8.42 17.30 1.66
CA VAL A 54 -7.72 18.04 0.59
C VAL A 54 -6.42 18.65 1.11
N THR A 55 -6.44 19.31 2.26
CA THR A 55 -5.23 19.93 2.82
C THR A 55 -4.15 18.91 3.18
N LEU A 56 -4.52 17.73 3.68
CA LEU A 56 -3.58 16.64 3.93
C LEU A 56 -2.97 16.14 2.61
N SER A 57 -3.82 15.93 1.60
CA SER A 57 -3.41 15.45 0.27
C SER A 57 -2.45 16.39 -0.44
N GLU A 58 -2.68 17.70 -0.33
CA GLU A 58 -1.79 18.74 -0.85
C GLU A 58 -0.44 18.74 -0.11
N SER A 59 -0.46 18.57 1.22
CA SER A 59 0.77 18.53 2.02
C SER A 59 1.66 17.32 1.72
N LEU A 60 1.06 16.21 1.29
CA LEU A 60 1.74 14.99 0.87
C LEU A 60 2.11 15.01 -0.62
N ASN A 61 1.83 16.12 -1.32
CA ASN A 61 2.05 16.28 -2.76
C ASN A 61 1.34 15.19 -3.61
N ALA A 62 0.34 14.51 -3.04
CA ALA A 62 -0.37 13.40 -3.65
C ALA A 62 -1.72 13.82 -4.26
N TYR A 63 -2.12 15.09 -4.08
CA TYR A 63 -3.41 15.61 -4.55
C TYR A 63 -3.62 15.41 -6.06
N ALA A 64 -2.58 15.59 -6.86
CA ALA A 64 -2.67 15.42 -8.32
C ALA A 64 -3.05 13.98 -8.71
N ASP A 65 -2.57 12.97 -7.97
CA ASP A 65 -2.87 11.56 -8.23
C ASP A 65 -4.19 11.10 -7.60
N ILE A 66 -4.59 11.76 -6.51
CA ILE A 66 -5.90 11.56 -5.85
C ILE A 66 -7.05 11.99 -6.76
N VAL A 67 -6.90 13.12 -7.47
CA VAL A 67 -7.95 13.69 -8.32
C VAL A 67 -7.99 13.06 -9.72
N LYS A 68 -6.96 12.31 -10.13
CA LYS A 68 -6.99 11.55 -11.39
C LYS A 68 -8.10 10.49 -11.36
N CYS A 69 -8.81 10.34 -12.47
CA CYS A 69 -9.91 9.38 -12.60
C CYS A 69 -9.49 7.96 -12.19
N ARG A 70 -10.11 7.42 -11.13
CA ARG A 70 -9.85 6.09 -10.54
C ARG A 70 -8.41 5.85 -10.10
N GLY A 71 -7.69 6.90 -9.69
CA GLY A 71 -6.28 6.79 -9.32
C GLY A 71 -6.05 6.13 -7.97
N SER A 72 -6.84 6.51 -6.95
CA SER A 72 -6.46 6.27 -5.55
C SER A 72 -7.45 5.38 -4.80
N LEU A 73 -6.91 4.46 -4.00
CA LEU A 73 -7.63 3.63 -3.04
C LEU A 73 -7.12 3.95 -1.64
N ILE A 74 -8.02 4.36 -0.75
CA ILE A 74 -7.69 4.58 0.65
C ILE A 74 -8.15 3.37 1.45
N VAL A 75 -7.21 2.72 2.13
CA VAL A 75 -7.47 1.58 3.00
C VAL A 75 -7.43 2.06 4.44
N TYR A 76 -8.51 1.78 5.17
CA TYR A 76 -8.69 2.19 6.56
C TYR A 76 -9.14 1.01 7.44
N ASN A 77 -8.91 1.12 8.74
CA ASN A 77 -9.37 0.10 9.70
C ASN A 77 -10.80 0.44 10.19
N GLU A 78 -10.93 1.59 10.85
CA GLU A 78 -12.18 2.00 11.48
C GLU A 78 -12.82 3.19 10.75
N ASN A 79 -14.15 3.17 10.64
CA ASN A 79 -14.89 4.29 10.05
C ASN A 79 -15.24 5.34 11.11
N ASN A 80 -14.26 6.19 11.45
CA ASN A 80 -14.41 7.28 12.41
C ASN A 80 -14.74 8.64 11.75
N GLY A 81 -15.19 8.63 10.49
CA GLY A 81 -15.51 9.82 9.71
C GLY A 81 -14.85 9.84 8.33
N ILE A 82 -13.77 9.08 8.15
CA ILE A 82 -12.96 9.02 6.93
C ILE A 82 -13.79 8.79 5.66
N VAL A 83 -14.79 7.91 5.72
CA VAL A 83 -15.66 7.65 4.56
C VAL A 83 -16.37 8.93 4.12
N LYS A 84 -16.87 9.73 5.05
CA LYS A 84 -17.54 11.00 4.73
C LYS A 84 -16.57 12.05 4.22
N ALA A 85 -15.36 12.13 4.80
CA ALA A 85 -14.36 13.11 4.41
C ALA A 85 -13.82 12.88 3.00
N PHE A 86 -13.63 11.63 2.58
CA PHE A 86 -13.01 11.31 1.29
C PHE A 86 -14.02 10.93 0.19
N HIS A 87 -15.28 10.63 0.51
CA HIS A 87 -16.30 10.24 -0.48
C HIS A 87 -16.61 11.33 -1.53
N ASN A 88 -16.44 12.62 -1.19
CA ASN A 88 -16.73 13.70 -2.13
C ASN A 88 -15.54 14.08 -3.03
N LEU A 89 -14.44 13.31 -3.00
CA LEU A 89 -13.29 13.52 -3.87
C LEU A 89 -13.42 12.64 -5.11
N ALA A 90 -13.32 13.27 -6.29
CA ALA A 90 -13.38 12.55 -7.56
C ALA A 90 -12.14 11.65 -7.70
N GLY A 91 -12.35 10.36 -8.02
CA GLY A 91 -11.25 9.41 -8.25
C GLY A 91 -10.75 8.66 -7.02
N VAL A 92 -11.30 8.97 -5.84
CA VAL A 92 -10.99 8.29 -4.58
C VAL A 92 -12.02 7.21 -4.28
N GLU A 93 -11.56 6.00 -3.96
CA GLU A 93 -12.41 5.00 -3.32
C GLU A 93 -11.84 4.61 -1.97
N LEU A 94 -12.71 4.15 -1.09
CA LEU A 94 -12.37 3.75 0.27
C LEU A 94 -12.70 2.28 0.48
N VAL A 95 -11.81 1.55 1.15
CA VAL A 95 -11.98 0.12 1.45
C VAL A 95 -11.54 -0.15 2.90
N ASN A 96 -12.29 -1.04 3.56
CA ASN A 96 -11.90 -1.57 4.86
C ASN A 96 -10.91 -2.74 4.69
N VAL A 97 -9.87 -2.80 5.52
CA VAL A 97 -8.86 -3.87 5.52
C VAL A 97 -9.44 -5.27 5.73
N CYS A 98 -10.46 -5.42 6.58
CA CYS A 98 -10.98 -6.74 6.97
C CYS A 98 -11.71 -7.47 5.84
N GLY A 99 -12.13 -6.74 4.80
CA GLY A 99 -12.87 -7.31 3.67
C GLY A 99 -12.61 -6.53 2.39
N PRO A 100 -11.39 -6.60 1.83
CA PRO A 100 -11.05 -5.81 0.67
C PRO A 100 -11.73 -6.37 -0.58
N ASN A 101 -12.33 -5.49 -1.37
CA ASN A 101 -12.94 -5.88 -2.64
C ASN A 101 -11.87 -5.94 -3.74
N LEU A 102 -11.74 -7.12 -4.37
CA LEU A 102 -10.79 -7.34 -5.44
C LEU A 102 -11.00 -6.40 -6.64
N LEU A 103 -12.25 -6.04 -6.96
CA LEU A 103 -12.54 -5.13 -8.08
C LEU A 103 -12.04 -3.71 -7.84
N GLN A 104 -11.97 -3.31 -6.57
CA GLN A 104 -11.42 -2.02 -6.18
C GLN A 104 -9.90 -2.09 -6.16
N LEU A 105 -9.30 -3.20 -5.71
CA LEU A 105 -7.85 -3.35 -5.76
C LEU A 105 -7.31 -3.42 -7.20
N ALA A 106 -7.98 -4.16 -8.09
CA ALA A 106 -7.53 -4.41 -9.45
C ALA A 106 -8.66 -4.12 -10.47
N PRO A 107 -8.96 -2.85 -10.76
CA PRO A 107 -10.02 -2.50 -11.71
C PRO A 107 -9.69 -3.04 -13.10
N GLY A 108 -10.59 -3.83 -13.68
CA GLY A 108 -10.37 -4.46 -14.99
C GLY A 108 -9.29 -5.55 -15.00
N GLY A 109 -8.86 -6.04 -13.83
CA GLY A 109 -7.81 -7.07 -13.73
C GLY A 109 -6.39 -6.53 -13.84
N HIS A 110 -6.21 -5.20 -13.82
CA HIS A 110 -4.89 -4.59 -13.80
C HIS A 110 -4.43 -4.32 -12.36
N LEU A 111 -3.23 -4.79 -12.01
CA LEU A 111 -2.54 -4.48 -10.76
C LEU A 111 -1.82 -3.14 -10.92
N SER A 112 -2.57 -2.04 -10.88
CA SER A 112 -2.04 -0.69 -11.05
C SER A 112 -2.99 0.32 -10.42
N ARG A 113 -3.01 0.34 -9.09
CA ARG A 113 -3.75 1.33 -8.33
C ARG A 113 -2.84 1.99 -7.30
N PHE A 114 -2.99 3.30 -7.11
CA PHE A 114 -2.30 3.98 -6.03
C PHE A 114 -3.05 3.70 -4.73
N ILE A 115 -2.40 3.00 -3.79
CA ILE A 115 -3.01 2.63 -2.51
C ILE A 115 -2.39 3.47 -1.39
N ILE A 116 -3.26 4.09 -0.59
CA ILE A 116 -2.92 4.87 0.58
C ILE A 116 -3.43 4.10 1.80
N TYR A 117 -2.53 3.79 2.73
CA TYR A 117 -2.85 3.06 3.96
C TYR A 117 -2.83 3.98 5.16
N THR A 118 -3.74 3.80 6.11
CA THR A 118 -3.61 4.43 7.44
C THR A 118 -2.66 3.60 8.30
N ASP A 119 -1.87 4.21 9.19
CA ASP A 119 -0.87 3.50 10.03
C ASP A 119 -1.48 2.28 10.77
N GLY A 120 -2.70 2.42 11.27
CA GLY A 120 -3.44 1.40 12.04
C GLY A 120 -3.85 0.18 11.21
N THR A 121 -3.67 0.24 9.89
CA THR A 121 -3.97 -0.87 8.99
C THR A 121 -2.81 -1.84 8.83
N PHE A 122 -1.56 -1.46 9.14
CA PHE A 122 -0.40 -2.28 8.80
C PHE A 122 -0.35 -3.66 9.46
N GLY A 123 -0.89 -3.80 10.68
CA GLY A 123 -0.88 -5.07 11.41
C GLY A 123 -2.05 -6.01 11.10
N LEU A 124 -3.10 -5.51 10.45
CA LEU A 124 -4.36 -6.24 10.25
C LEU A 124 -4.35 -7.21 9.06
N PRO A 125 -3.69 -6.93 7.91
CA PRO A 125 -3.60 -7.87 6.80
C PRO A 125 -3.00 -9.21 7.21
N ASP A 126 -2.02 -9.21 8.12
CA ASP A 126 -1.42 -10.44 8.65
C ASP A 126 -2.44 -11.29 9.44
N GLU A 127 -3.41 -10.67 10.09
CA GLU A 127 -4.51 -11.37 10.77
C GLU A 127 -5.58 -11.87 9.78
N VAL A 128 -5.91 -11.04 8.78
CA VAL A 128 -6.95 -11.31 7.77
C VAL A 128 -6.52 -12.39 6.78
N PHE A 129 -5.26 -12.36 6.34
CA PHE A 129 -4.72 -13.26 5.32
C PHE A 129 -3.72 -14.28 5.87
N GLY A 130 -3.23 -14.10 7.10
CA GLY A 130 -2.17 -14.93 7.65
C GLY A 130 -0.79 -14.51 7.16
N THR A 131 0.22 -15.25 7.62
CA THR A 131 1.61 -15.16 7.15
C THR A 131 1.96 -16.47 6.44
N PHE A 132 3.14 -16.59 5.85
CA PHE A 132 3.60 -17.86 5.24
C PHE A 132 3.55 -19.05 6.21
N ASP A 133 3.75 -18.82 7.51
CA ASP A 133 3.73 -19.87 8.54
C ASP A 133 2.44 -19.90 9.38
N LYS A 134 1.65 -18.82 9.37
CA LYS A 134 0.49 -18.66 10.25
C LYS A 134 -0.80 -18.65 9.43
N MET A 135 -1.76 -19.50 9.81
CA MET A 135 -3.09 -19.51 9.20
C MET A 135 -3.83 -18.19 9.50
N SER A 136 -4.72 -17.78 8.59
CA SER A 136 -5.53 -16.58 8.81
C SER A 136 -6.59 -16.77 9.89
N THR A 137 -6.87 -15.72 10.66
CA THR A 137 -7.93 -15.71 11.68
C THR A 137 -9.32 -15.56 11.06
N HIS A 138 -9.44 -14.75 10.00
CA HIS A 138 -10.73 -14.38 9.43
C HIS A 138 -11.21 -15.32 8.32
N LYS A 139 -10.30 -15.91 7.55
CA LYS A 139 -10.63 -16.82 6.44
C LYS A 139 -10.46 -18.27 6.90
N ARG A 140 -11.50 -19.08 6.74
CA ARG A 140 -11.44 -20.50 7.11
C ARG A 140 -10.53 -21.26 6.15
N ASP A 141 -9.68 -22.10 6.71
CA ASP A 141 -8.77 -23.01 5.98
C ASP A 141 -7.94 -22.30 4.90
N TYR A 142 -7.59 -21.04 5.15
CA TYR A 142 -6.79 -20.23 4.24
C TYR A 142 -5.35 -20.11 4.73
N LEU A 143 -4.42 -20.46 3.84
CA LEU A 143 -2.99 -20.30 4.00
C LEU A 143 -2.48 -19.39 2.89
N LEU A 144 -1.54 -18.51 3.22
CA LEU A 144 -0.89 -17.68 2.22
C LEU A 144 -0.09 -18.56 1.24
N SER A 145 -0.33 -18.39 -0.06
CA SER A 145 0.42 -19.15 -1.06
C SER A 145 1.90 -18.79 -0.99
N THR A 146 2.75 -19.80 -0.85
CA THR A 146 4.20 -19.62 -0.95
C THR A 146 4.61 -19.41 -2.40
N SER A 147 5.67 -18.63 -2.62
CA SER A 147 6.23 -18.46 -3.96
C SER A 147 6.86 -19.77 -4.43
N LYS A 148 6.63 -20.15 -5.70
CA LYS A 148 7.26 -21.35 -6.29
C LYS A 148 8.76 -21.16 -6.55
N ILE A 149 9.18 -19.91 -6.70
CA ILE A 149 10.57 -19.51 -6.95
C ILE A 149 10.97 -18.59 -5.80
N SER A 150 12.09 -18.89 -5.14
CA SER A 150 12.61 -18.10 -4.04
C SER A 150 13.20 -16.75 -4.51
N ASN A 151 13.94 -16.75 -5.62
CA ASN A 151 14.47 -15.54 -6.25
C ASN A 151 13.94 -15.41 -7.68
N PRO A 152 13.09 -14.41 -7.99
CA PRO A 152 12.53 -14.24 -9.33
C PRO A 152 13.53 -13.67 -10.34
N ASP A 153 14.69 -13.14 -9.93
CA ASP A 153 15.69 -12.60 -10.85
C ASP A 153 16.49 -13.72 -11.52
N VAL A 154 15.87 -14.29 -12.56
CA VAL A 154 16.47 -15.34 -13.39
C VAL A 154 17.74 -14.84 -14.08
N THR A 155 17.82 -13.56 -14.42
CA THR A 155 19.00 -13.00 -15.11
C THR A 155 20.21 -13.02 -14.18
N TYR A 156 20.01 -12.59 -12.93
CA TYR A 156 21.04 -12.69 -11.91
C TYR A 156 21.45 -14.14 -11.65
N LEU A 157 20.48 -15.06 -11.53
CA LEU A 157 20.76 -16.47 -11.33
C LEU A 157 21.55 -17.07 -12.49
N VAL A 158 21.17 -16.80 -13.74
CA VAL A 158 21.89 -17.30 -14.92
C VAL A 158 23.32 -16.77 -14.97
N ASN A 159 23.54 -15.52 -14.58
CA ASN A 159 24.88 -14.89 -14.58
C ASN A 159 25.71 -15.21 -13.33
N SER A 160 25.19 -16.02 -12.40
CA SER A 160 25.91 -16.43 -11.19
C SER A 160 27.10 -17.32 -11.51
N ASN A 161 28.16 -17.22 -10.70
CA ASN A 161 29.41 -17.97 -10.91
C ASN A 161 29.18 -19.48 -10.80
N GLU A 162 28.26 -19.88 -9.92
CA GLU A 162 27.85 -21.25 -9.69
C GLU A 162 27.33 -21.89 -10.98
N ILE A 163 26.47 -21.17 -11.71
CA ILE A 163 25.89 -21.65 -12.96
C ILE A 163 26.89 -21.51 -14.12
N GLN A 164 27.58 -20.38 -14.23
CA GLN A 164 28.53 -20.13 -15.32
C GLN A 164 29.77 -21.04 -15.27
N SER A 165 30.15 -21.57 -14.10
CA SER A 165 31.25 -22.53 -13.99
C SER A 165 30.94 -23.92 -14.56
N VAL A 166 29.66 -24.28 -14.68
CA VAL A 166 29.20 -25.61 -15.14
C VAL A 166 28.75 -25.57 -16.62
N ILE A 167 28.36 -24.40 -17.11
CA ILE A 167 27.91 -24.23 -18.49
C ILE A 167 29.06 -24.52 -19.46
N ARG A 168 28.76 -25.29 -20.50
CA ARG A 168 29.72 -25.57 -21.59
C ARG A 168 29.91 -24.30 -22.43
N PRO A 169 31.12 -24.06 -22.96
CA PRO A 169 31.34 -22.94 -23.87
C PRO A 169 30.38 -23.04 -25.06
N ALA A 170 29.87 -21.87 -25.51
CA ALA A 170 29.03 -21.80 -26.70
C ALA A 170 29.83 -22.32 -27.89
N GLY A 171 29.34 -23.43 -28.47
CA GLY A 171 29.92 -24.05 -29.67
C GLY A 171 29.56 -23.31 -30.95
#